data_AF-A0A7J3B898-F1
#
_entry.id   AF-A0A7J3B898-F1
#
_cell.length_a   1.000
_cell.length_b   1.000
_cell.length_c   1.000
_cell.angle_alpha   90.00
_cell.angle_beta   90.00
_cell.angle_gamma   90.00
#
_symmetry.space_group_name_H-M   'P 1'
#
loop_
_entity.id
_entity.type
_entity.pdbx_description
1 polymer ?
#
loop_
_entity_poly.entity_id
_entity_poly.type
_entity_poly.pdbx_seq_one_letter_code
_entity_poly.pdbx_strand_id
1 'polypeptide(L)'
;VTFNNVVLWYSLRTYSSRIEKLLGDRRYSSLHERIKEDIMHRMVKDDMFSYSTDLEGNYEFYDDPTGSLLLLPYLGFIDRHSPVFRNTVRWVTSERNEFMLKGKFRGLGNRHVRHPWIHWFVTEVLSGLEAPSALARIPMDDGLCCETISEKDGKCLTGIHFPGASGFFAQAMISNSEKNGIGKA
;
A
#
# COMPACT_ATOMS: atom_id res chain seq x y z
N VAL A 1 -7.14 12.16 0.09
CA VAL A 1 -6.79 10.74 -0.11
C VAL A 1 -5.91 10.29 1.05
N THR A 2 -6.27 9.21 1.75
CA THR A 2 -5.62 8.75 2.98
C THR A 2 -4.17 8.38 2.77
N PHE A 3 -3.89 7.49 1.81
CA PHE A 3 -2.51 7.02 1.55
C PHE A 3 -1.55 8.17 1.24
N ASN A 4 -1.95 9.10 0.36
CA ASN A 4 -1.12 10.26 0.01
C ASN A 4 -0.79 11.14 1.23
N ASN A 5 -1.77 11.37 2.11
CA ASN A 5 -1.54 12.12 3.34
C ASN A 5 -0.62 11.35 4.31
N VAL A 6 -0.70 10.02 4.35
CA VAL A 6 0.22 9.21 5.16
C VAL A 6 1.64 9.24 4.58
N VAL A 7 1.81 9.22 3.27
CA VAL A 7 3.14 9.38 2.64
C VAL A 7 3.72 10.75 2.98
N LEU A 8 2.93 11.82 2.86
CA LEU A 8 3.37 13.17 3.26
C LEU A 8 3.74 13.21 4.75
N TRP A 9 2.91 12.64 5.62
CA TRP A 9 3.19 12.49 7.04
C TRP A 9 4.53 11.78 7.29
N TYR A 10 4.75 10.64 6.63
CA TYR A 10 5.97 9.86 6.76
C TYR A 10 7.19 10.67 6.34
N SER A 11 7.12 11.34 5.18
CA SER A 11 8.18 12.19 4.65
C SER A 11 8.53 13.32 5.62
N LEU A 12 7.52 14.03 6.15
CA LEU A 12 7.75 15.12 7.10
C LEU A 12 8.32 14.60 8.42
N ARG A 13 7.75 13.52 8.99
CA ARG A 13 8.27 12.91 10.22
C ARG A 13 9.74 12.50 10.08
N THR A 14 10.14 12.02 8.91
CA THR A 14 11.47 11.44 8.67
C THR A 14 12.49 12.50 8.27
N TYR A 15 12.07 13.51 7.50
CA TYR A 15 13.00 14.41 6.81
C TYR A 15 12.78 15.90 7.09
N SER A 16 11.77 16.31 7.88
CA SER A 16 11.46 17.73 8.14
C SER A 16 12.70 18.51 8.56
N SER A 17 13.41 18.08 9.61
CA SER A 17 14.60 18.76 10.12
C SER A 17 15.66 19.01 9.04
N ARG A 18 15.87 18.07 8.12
CA ARG A 18 16.84 18.22 7.02
C ARG A 18 16.33 19.21 5.97
N ILE A 19 15.05 19.10 5.59
CA ILE A 19 14.41 20.00 4.64
C ILE A 19 14.42 21.43 5.17
N GLU A 20 14.05 21.63 6.43
CA GLU A 20 14.01 22.93 7.08
C GLU A 20 15.39 23.58 7.13
N LYS A 21 16.43 22.80 7.44
CA LYS A 21 17.82 23.29 7.43
C LYS A 21 18.26 23.72 6.03
N LEU A 22 17.90 22.97 4.99
CA LEU A 22 18.26 23.27 3.61
C LEU A 22 17.53 24.52 3.09
N LEU A 23 16.27 24.70 3.47
CA LEU A 23 15.42 25.79 2.97
C LEU A 23 15.45 27.04 3.86
N GLY A 24 15.95 26.96 5.10
CA GLY A 24 15.89 28.06 6.06
C GLY A 24 14.48 28.35 6.57
N ASP A 25 13.58 27.38 6.52
CA ASP A 25 12.15 27.50 6.86
C ASP A 25 11.76 26.44 7.89
N ARG A 26 11.11 26.82 9.01
CA ARG A 26 10.81 25.92 10.15
C ARG A 26 9.34 25.47 10.24
N ARG A 27 8.59 25.53 9.14
CA ARG A 27 7.14 25.28 9.14
C ARG A 27 6.75 23.79 9.15
N TYR A 28 7.68 22.87 8.96
CA TYR A 28 7.41 21.46 8.67
C TYR A 28 7.49 20.54 9.89
N SER A 29 8.31 20.88 10.88
CA SER A 29 8.62 20.01 12.03
C SER A 29 7.39 19.69 12.89
N SER A 30 6.44 20.61 13.04
CA SER A 30 5.18 20.35 13.76
C SER A 30 4.03 19.89 12.86
N LEU A 31 4.21 19.92 11.54
CA LEU A 31 3.12 19.66 10.60
C LEU A 31 2.73 18.19 10.56
N HIS A 32 3.69 17.27 10.73
CA HIS A 32 3.38 15.84 10.71
C HIS A 32 2.44 15.42 11.85
N GLU A 33 2.52 16.03 13.04
CA GLU A 33 1.62 15.69 14.15
C GLU A 33 0.17 16.03 13.79
N ARG A 34 -0.05 17.25 13.30
CA ARG A 34 -1.36 17.71 12.82
C ARG A 34 -1.92 16.84 11.70
N ILE A 35 -1.09 16.47 10.71
CA ILE A 35 -1.53 15.58 9.63
C ILE A 35 -1.98 14.22 10.19
N LYS A 36 -1.27 13.67 11.18
CA LYS A 36 -1.66 12.40 11.79
C LYS A 36 -3.02 12.50 12.49
N GLU A 37 -3.21 13.55 13.27
CA GLU A 37 -4.49 13.82 13.96
C GLU A 37 -5.63 13.97 12.94
N ASP A 38 -5.44 14.80 11.91
CA ASP A 38 -6.44 15.00 10.86
C ASP A 38 -6.79 13.71 10.14
N ILE A 39 -5.81 12.86 9.81
CA ILE A 39 -6.10 11.56 9.19
C ILE A 39 -6.95 10.69 10.11
N MET A 40 -6.57 10.56 11.39
CA MET A 40 -7.30 9.72 12.34
C MET A 40 -8.72 10.22 12.60
N HIS A 41 -8.94 11.54 12.64
CA HIS A 41 -10.25 12.13 12.87
C HIS A 41 -11.15 12.15 11.63
N ARG A 42 -10.57 12.40 10.45
CA ARG A 42 -11.36 12.70 9.24
C ARG A 42 -11.47 11.50 8.31
N MET A 43 -10.49 10.60 8.29
CA MET A 43 -10.42 9.49 7.35
C MET A 43 -10.89 8.15 7.93
N VAL A 44 -11.12 8.06 9.24
CA VAL A 44 -11.73 6.87 9.84
C VAL A 44 -13.25 7.00 9.76
N LYS A 45 -13.90 6.04 9.11
CA LYS A 45 -15.35 5.93 8.89
C LYS A 45 -15.77 4.50 9.13
N ASP A 46 -16.88 4.28 9.84
CA ASP A 46 -17.37 2.93 10.16
C ASP A 46 -16.26 1.99 10.72
N ASP A 47 -15.45 2.54 11.63
CA ASP A 47 -14.30 1.90 12.25
C ASP A 47 -13.23 1.36 11.27
N MET A 48 -13.10 1.93 10.06
CA MET A 48 -12.04 1.60 9.11
C MET A 48 -11.58 2.84 8.34
N PHE A 49 -10.44 2.76 7.64
CA PHE A 49 -10.00 3.88 6.81
C PHE A 49 -10.83 3.98 5.54
N SER A 50 -11.39 5.16 5.28
CA SER A 50 -11.81 5.54 3.93
C SER A 50 -10.57 5.82 3.07
N TYR A 51 -10.68 5.64 1.76
CA TYR A 51 -9.62 6.00 0.83
C TYR A 51 -9.58 7.51 0.58
N SER A 52 -10.75 8.13 0.48
CA SER A 52 -10.91 9.56 0.22
C SER A 52 -12.15 10.11 0.93
N THR A 53 -12.18 11.43 1.08
CA THR A 53 -13.33 12.21 1.56
C THR A 53 -13.18 13.63 1.03
N ASP A 54 -14.31 14.30 0.81
CA ASP A 54 -14.37 15.72 0.46
C ASP A 54 -14.41 16.65 1.68
N LEU A 55 -14.49 16.08 2.89
CA LEU A 55 -14.68 16.80 4.17
C LEU A 55 -16.05 17.48 4.34
N GLU A 56 -16.99 17.26 3.42
CA GLU A 56 -18.37 17.77 3.46
C GLU A 56 -19.39 16.67 3.79
N GLY A 57 -18.90 15.50 4.17
CA GLY A 57 -19.71 14.35 4.59
C GLY A 57 -19.65 13.18 3.62
N ASN A 58 -19.11 13.36 2.41
CA ASN A 58 -18.93 12.26 1.48
C ASN A 58 -17.56 11.60 1.69
N TYR A 59 -17.54 10.28 1.58
CA TYR A 59 -16.34 9.47 1.68
C TYR A 59 -16.46 8.23 0.82
N GLU A 60 -15.32 7.65 0.48
CA GLU A 60 -15.24 6.44 -0.32
C GLU A 60 -14.44 5.37 0.41
N PHE A 61 -15.00 4.17 0.53
CA PHE A 61 -14.22 2.96 0.80
C PHE A 61 -13.72 2.40 -0.53
N TYR A 62 -12.40 2.38 -0.68
CA TYR A 62 -11.68 1.92 -1.86
C TYR A 62 -10.26 1.53 -1.42
N ASP A 63 -9.52 0.86 -2.30
CA ASP A 63 -8.09 0.67 -2.14
C ASP A 63 -7.44 0.61 -3.52
N ASP A 64 -6.24 1.17 -3.64
CA ASP A 64 -5.48 1.14 -4.90
C ASP A 64 -4.20 0.34 -4.72
N PRO A 65 -3.91 -0.67 -5.56
CA PRO A 65 -2.68 -1.46 -5.44
C PRO A 65 -1.40 -0.62 -5.43
N THR A 66 -1.37 0.53 -6.13
CA THR A 66 -0.20 1.41 -6.22
C THR A 66 -0.05 2.35 -5.01
N GLY A 67 -1.08 2.45 -4.18
CA GLY A 67 -1.14 3.33 -3.02
C GLY A 67 -2.09 2.79 -1.95
N SER A 68 -1.80 1.56 -1.52
CA SER A 68 -2.74 0.79 -0.70
C SER A 68 -2.75 1.24 0.77
N LEU A 69 -3.94 1.27 1.36
CA LEU A 69 -4.16 1.43 2.80
C LEU A 69 -3.56 0.28 3.61
N LEU A 70 -3.21 -0.85 2.98
CA LEU A 70 -2.55 -1.95 3.68
C LEU A 70 -1.09 -1.64 4.02
N LEU A 71 -0.49 -0.63 3.39
CA LEU A 71 0.88 -0.20 3.65
C LEU A 71 1.02 0.76 4.83
N LEU A 72 -0.08 1.21 5.46
CA LEU A 72 0.01 2.19 6.56
C LEU A 72 0.87 1.70 7.74
N PRO A 73 0.82 0.43 8.18
CA PRO A 73 1.73 -0.07 9.22
C PRO A 73 3.16 -0.20 8.75
N TYR A 74 3.40 -0.52 7.47
CA TYR A 74 4.75 -0.56 6.90
C TYR A 74 5.42 0.82 6.96
N LEU A 75 4.65 1.90 6.74
CA LEU A 75 5.10 3.27 6.92
C LEU A 75 5.18 3.71 8.39
N GLY A 76 4.80 2.85 9.34
CA GLY A 76 4.79 3.14 10.78
C GLY A 76 3.68 4.12 11.20
N PHE A 77 2.65 4.30 10.37
CA PHE A 77 1.56 5.25 10.65
C PHE A 77 0.64 4.77 11.77
N ILE A 78 0.25 3.50 11.70
CA ILE A 78 -0.66 2.84 12.64
C ILE A 78 -0.15 1.44 13.00
N ASP A 79 -0.48 1.00 14.20
CA ASP A 79 -0.18 -0.37 14.65
C ASP A 79 -0.95 -1.41 13.83
N ARG A 80 -0.28 -2.51 13.44
CA ARG A 80 -0.86 -3.57 12.62
C ARG A 80 -1.99 -4.35 13.30
N HIS A 81 -2.07 -4.30 14.62
CA HIS A 81 -3.10 -4.93 15.44
C HIS A 81 -4.22 -3.96 15.81
N SER A 82 -4.12 -2.68 15.43
CA SER A 82 -5.18 -1.68 15.62
C SER A 82 -6.52 -2.20 15.05
N PRO A 83 -7.64 -2.07 15.79
CA PRO A 83 -8.96 -2.45 15.29
C PRO A 83 -9.30 -1.78 13.96
N VAL A 84 -9.00 -0.49 13.80
CA VAL A 84 -9.27 0.28 12.58
C VAL A 84 -8.54 -0.32 11.38
N PHE A 85 -7.26 -0.63 11.54
CA PHE A 85 -6.47 -1.23 10.48
C PHE A 85 -6.96 -2.65 10.16
N ARG A 86 -7.25 -3.48 11.17
CA ARG A 86 -7.80 -4.82 10.96
C ARG A 86 -9.15 -4.80 10.25
N ASN A 87 -9.99 -3.81 10.51
CA ASN A 87 -11.27 -3.63 9.82
C ASN A 87 -11.04 -3.26 8.35
N THR A 88 -10.09 -2.36 8.11
CA THR A 88 -9.66 -1.96 6.76
C THR A 88 -9.16 -3.17 5.96
N VAL A 89 -8.25 -3.98 6.52
CA VAL A 89 -7.77 -5.24 5.90
C VAL A 89 -8.94 -6.15 5.54
N ARG A 90 -9.88 -6.37 6.47
CA ARG A 90 -11.04 -7.24 6.23
C ARG A 90 -11.92 -6.73 5.09
N TRP A 91 -12.14 -5.41 5.00
CA TRP A 91 -12.95 -4.85 3.91
C TRP A 91 -12.23 -4.92 2.56
N VAL A 92 -10.96 -4.47 2.49
CA VAL A 92 -10.15 -4.46 1.25
C VAL A 92 -10.06 -5.86 0.65
N THR A 93 -9.89 -6.86 1.51
CA THR A 93 -9.81 -8.28 1.15
C THR A 93 -11.17 -8.99 1.15
N SER A 94 -12.29 -8.28 1.14
CA SER A 94 -13.62 -8.91 1.06
C SER A 94 -14.19 -8.88 -0.35
N GLU A 95 -15.24 -9.67 -0.59
CA GLU A 95 -16.03 -9.58 -1.82
C GLU A 95 -16.88 -8.30 -1.92
N ARG A 96 -16.97 -7.51 -0.84
CA ARG A 96 -17.65 -6.20 -0.87
C ARG A 96 -16.83 -5.15 -1.62
N ASN A 97 -15.51 -5.35 -1.70
CA ASN A 97 -14.65 -4.57 -2.55
C ASN A 97 -14.75 -5.12 -3.98
N GLU A 98 -15.45 -4.41 -4.86
CA GLU A 98 -15.67 -4.84 -6.24
C GLU A 98 -14.37 -4.97 -7.07
N PHE A 99 -13.27 -4.37 -6.60
CA PHE A 99 -11.95 -4.46 -7.20
C PHE A 99 -11.13 -5.64 -6.69
N MET A 100 -11.67 -6.49 -5.82
CA MET A 100 -11.02 -7.73 -5.38
C MET A 100 -11.37 -8.87 -6.34
N LEU A 101 -10.47 -9.13 -7.31
CA LEU A 101 -10.71 -10.11 -8.38
C LEU A 101 -10.57 -11.54 -7.88
N LYS A 102 -11.54 -12.39 -8.24
CA LYS A 102 -11.56 -13.82 -7.90
C LYS A 102 -10.79 -14.63 -8.94
N GLY A 103 -10.02 -15.62 -8.50
CA GLY A 103 -9.26 -16.49 -9.40
C GLY A 103 -8.21 -17.28 -8.63
N LYS A 104 -7.36 -18.00 -9.37
CA LYS A 104 -6.18 -18.66 -8.81
C LYS A 104 -5.21 -17.64 -8.21
N PHE A 105 -5.02 -16.52 -8.92
CA PHE A 105 -4.24 -15.37 -8.48
C PHE A 105 -5.20 -14.27 -8.07
N ARG A 106 -5.92 -14.51 -6.98
CA ARG A 106 -6.81 -13.52 -6.37
C ARG A 106 -6.01 -12.28 -6.00
N GLY A 107 -6.48 -11.11 -6.40
CA GLY A 107 -5.79 -9.86 -6.09
C GLY A 107 -6.57 -8.62 -6.45
N LEU A 108 -6.04 -7.48 -6.01
CA LEU A 108 -6.71 -6.19 -6.15
C LEU A 108 -6.39 -5.55 -7.50
N GLY A 109 -7.44 -5.12 -8.19
CA GLY A 109 -7.41 -4.24 -9.36
C GLY A 109 -7.63 -2.78 -8.98
N ASN A 110 -7.86 -1.93 -9.97
CA ASN A 110 -8.30 -0.55 -9.73
C ASN A 110 -9.29 -0.10 -10.82
N ARG A 111 -9.71 1.16 -10.73
CA ARG A 111 -10.59 1.78 -11.74
C ARG A 111 -9.94 1.90 -13.12
N HIS A 112 -8.62 1.85 -13.20
CA HIS A 112 -7.89 1.91 -14.47
C HIS A 112 -7.90 0.55 -15.18
N VAL A 113 -7.50 -0.51 -14.46
CA VAL A 113 -7.46 -1.88 -14.97
C VAL A 113 -8.01 -2.83 -13.90
N ARG A 114 -9.09 -3.55 -14.25
CA ARG A 114 -9.77 -4.53 -13.38
C ARG A 114 -9.14 -5.93 -13.48
N HIS A 115 -7.82 -6.00 -13.30
CA HIS A 115 -7.05 -7.23 -13.15
C HIS A 115 -6.07 -7.09 -11.96
N PRO A 116 -5.66 -8.18 -11.30
CA PRO A 116 -4.69 -8.11 -10.21
C PRO A 116 -3.40 -7.40 -10.61
N TRP A 117 -3.01 -6.37 -9.85
CA TRP A 117 -1.75 -5.65 -10.05
C TRP A 117 -0.60 -6.35 -9.32
N ILE A 118 0.61 -6.32 -9.86
CA ILE A 118 1.79 -6.85 -9.13
C ILE A 118 2.00 -6.11 -7.80
N HIS A 119 1.72 -4.81 -7.77
CA HIS A 119 1.80 -3.99 -6.55
C HIS A 119 0.92 -4.50 -5.40
N TRP A 120 -0.22 -5.16 -5.71
CA TRP A 120 -1.06 -5.78 -4.71
C TRP A 120 -0.33 -6.91 -3.98
N PHE A 121 0.24 -7.86 -4.73
CA PHE A 121 0.95 -9.00 -4.14
C PHE A 121 2.18 -8.53 -3.34
N VAL A 122 2.90 -7.52 -3.86
CA VAL A 122 4.02 -6.90 -3.13
C VAL A 122 3.53 -6.24 -1.83
N THR A 123 2.37 -5.59 -1.85
CA THR A 123 1.73 -5.02 -0.66
C THR A 123 1.39 -6.09 0.36
N GLU A 124 0.82 -7.23 -0.05
CA GLU A 124 0.50 -8.33 0.87
C GLU A 124 1.74 -8.83 1.63
N VAL A 125 2.90 -8.90 0.95
CA VAL A 125 4.17 -9.25 1.60
C VAL A 125 4.60 -8.20 2.62
N LEU A 126 4.59 -6.92 2.25
CA LEU A 126 5.02 -5.83 3.14
C LEU A 126 4.11 -5.66 4.35
N SER A 127 2.82 -5.91 4.18
CA SER A 127 1.80 -5.88 5.24
C SER A 127 1.81 -7.16 6.10
N GLY A 128 2.57 -8.19 5.71
CA GLY A 128 2.65 -9.47 6.40
C GLY A 128 1.37 -10.29 6.31
N LEU A 129 0.61 -10.12 5.22
CA LEU A 129 -0.56 -10.92 4.88
C LEU A 129 -0.17 -12.18 4.10
N GLU A 130 0.92 -12.11 3.33
CA GLU A 130 1.43 -13.23 2.54
C GLU A 130 2.94 -13.40 2.68
N ALA A 131 3.42 -14.61 2.37
CA ALA A 131 4.84 -14.90 2.32
C ALA A 131 5.45 -14.48 0.98
N PRO A 132 6.72 -14.05 0.93
CA PRO A 132 7.41 -13.73 -0.34
C PRO A 132 7.36 -14.85 -1.39
N SER A 133 7.34 -16.11 -0.94
CA SER A 133 7.28 -17.28 -1.82
C SER A 133 5.99 -17.39 -2.63
N ALA A 134 4.93 -16.65 -2.27
CA ALA A 134 3.71 -16.56 -3.06
C ALA A 134 3.97 -15.86 -4.41
N LEU A 135 4.78 -14.80 -4.43
CA LEU A 135 5.07 -14.04 -5.65
C LEU A 135 5.90 -14.85 -6.65
N ALA A 136 6.80 -15.70 -6.16
CA ALA A 136 7.65 -16.55 -7.01
C ALA A 136 6.85 -17.58 -7.84
N ARG A 137 5.57 -17.78 -7.53
CA ARG A 137 4.68 -18.72 -8.25
C ARG A 137 3.89 -18.05 -9.37
N ILE A 138 3.95 -16.72 -9.47
CA ILE A 138 3.22 -15.96 -10.46
C ILE A 138 4.08 -15.92 -11.74
N PRO A 139 3.56 -16.38 -12.91
CA PRO A 139 4.32 -16.34 -14.15
C PRO A 139 4.73 -14.94 -14.59
N MET A 140 3.87 -13.94 -14.36
CA MET A 140 4.08 -12.54 -14.74
C MET A 140 4.48 -12.41 -16.23
N ASP A 141 5.50 -11.62 -16.53
CA ASP A 141 6.13 -11.47 -17.84
C ASP A 141 7.41 -12.32 -17.87
N ASP A 142 7.25 -13.64 -17.96
CA ASP A 142 8.33 -14.64 -17.87
C ASP A 142 9.24 -14.45 -16.63
N GLY A 143 8.62 -14.18 -15.48
CA GLY A 143 9.28 -13.94 -14.20
C GLY A 143 9.68 -12.48 -13.96
N LEU A 144 9.46 -11.58 -14.91
CA LEU A 144 9.65 -10.14 -14.74
C LEU A 144 8.35 -9.48 -14.28
N CYS A 145 8.47 -8.48 -13.40
CA CYS A 145 7.30 -7.76 -12.91
C CYS A 145 6.65 -6.97 -14.07
N CYS A 146 5.33 -7.15 -14.20
CA CYS A 146 4.46 -6.40 -15.09
C CYS A 146 3.50 -5.51 -14.29
N GLU A 147 2.61 -4.80 -14.98
CA GLU A 147 1.59 -4.00 -14.32
C GLU A 147 0.48 -4.88 -13.75
N THR A 148 -0.19 -5.65 -14.61
CA THR A 148 -1.27 -6.56 -14.23
C THR A 148 -1.09 -7.97 -14.77
N ILE A 149 -1.67 -8.92 -14.06
CA ILE A 149 -1.71 -10.33 -14.45
C ILE A 149 -3.13 -10.82 -14.61
N SER A 150 -3.31 -11.89 -15.38
CA SER A 150 -4.56 -12.65 -15.42
C SER A 150 -4.79 -13.36 -14.09
N GLU A 151 -5.97 -13.18 -13.50
CA GLU A 151 -6.36 -13.84 -12.26
C GLU A 151 -6.45 -15.37 -12.38
N LYS A 152 -6.49 -15.90 -13.61
CA LYS A 152 -6.64 -17.33 -13.91
C LYS A 152 -5.30 -18.06 -13.95
N ASP A 153 -4.36 -17.51 -14.70
CA ASP A 153 -3.08 -18.17 -15.02
C ASP A 153 -1.84 -17.34 -14.65
N GLY A 154 -2.03 -16.10 -14.19
CA GLY A 154 -0.98 -15.25 -13.64
C GLY A 154 -0.01 -14.69 -14.68
N LYS A 155 -0.35 -14.82 -15.97
CA LYS A 155 0.43 -14.24 -17.08
C LYS A 155 0.18 -12.74 -17.18
N CYS A 156 1.20 -12.01 -17.62
CA CYS A 156 1.12 -10.58 -17.90
C CYS A 156 -0.04 -10.25 -18.84
N LEU A 157 -0.81 -9.23 -18.47
CA LEU A 157 -1.86 -8.65 -19.31
C LEU A 157 -1.50 -7.23 -19.77
N THR A 158 -0.91 -6.42 -18.89
CA THR A 158 -0.55 -5.03 -19.18
C THR A 158 0.82 -4.68 -18.60
N GLY A 159 1.45 -3.65 -19.18
CA GLY A 159 2.70 -3.08 -18.69
C GLY A 159 3.83 -4.09 -18.58
N ILE A 160 4.25 -4.65 -19.72
CA ILE A 160 5.46 -5.49 -19.79
C ILE A 160 6.67 -4.74 -19.20
N HIS A 161 7.54 -5.46 -18.49
CA HIS A 161 8.76 -4.91 -17.86
C HIS A 161 8.54 -3.64 -17.01
N PHE A 162 7.55 -3.62 -16.11
CA PHE A 162 7.15 -2.39 -15.41
C PHE A 162 8.13 -1.99 -14.29
N PRO A 163 8.95 -0.93 -14.44
CA PRO A 163 10.04 -0.66 -13.52
C PRO A 163 9.58 -0.28 -12.10
N GLY A 164 8.42 0.38 -11.99
CA GLY A 164 7.83 0.73 -10.70
C GLY A 164 7.49 -0.50 -9.87
N ALA A 165 6.84 -1.49 -10.49
CA ALA A 165 6.54 -2.77 -9.85
C ALA A 165 7.83 -3.51 -9.47
N SER A 166 8.82 -3.55 -10.36
CA SER A 166 10.12 -4.20 -10.12
C SER A 166 10.87 -3.60 -8.93
N GLY A 167 10.94 -2.27 -8.85
CA GLY A 167 11.59 -1.58 -7.73
C GLY A 167 10.87 -1.84 -6.41
N PHE A 168 9.54 -1.81 -6.43
CA PHE A 168 8.74 -2.09 -5.24
C PHE A 168 8.88 -3.54 -4.77
N PHE A 169 8.89 -4.50 -5.70
CA PHE A 169 9.18 -5.90 -5.42
C PHE A 169 10.54 -6.07 -4.74
N ALA A 170 11.60 -5.50 -5.30
CA ALA A 170 12.94 -5.58 -4.74
C ALA A 170 12.99 -5.03 -3.30
N GLN A 171 12.38 -3.86 -3.07
CA GLN A 171 12.27 -3.27 -1.74
C GLN A 171 11.55 -4.19 -0.76
N ALA A 172 10.47 -4.86 -1.18
CA ALA A 172 9.72 -5.77 -0.33
C ALA A 172 10.53 -7.00 0.05
N MET A 173 11.27 -7.59 -0.89
CA MET A 173 12.13 -8.75 -0.62
C MET A 173 13.22 -8.39 0.39
N ILE A 174 13.91 -7.26 0.22
CA ILE A 174 14.94 -6.78 1.14
C ILE A 174 14.35 -6.54 2.53
N SER A 175 13.25 -5.78 2.62
CA SER A 175 12.60 -5.44 3.89
C SER A 175 12.15 -6.70 4.65
N ASN A 176 11.67 -7.71 3.95
CA ASN A 176 11.27 -8.97 4.58
C ASN A 176 12.48 -9.80 5.02
N SER A 177 13.56 -9.81 4.24
CA SER A 177 14.82 -10.49 4.58
C SER A 177 15.41 -9.94 5.88
N GLU A 178 15.51 -8.61 5.99
CA GLU A 178 16.04 -7.92 7.17
C GLU A 178 15.23 -8.22 8.44
N LYS A 179 13.88 -8.22 8.34
CA LYS A 179 13.00 -8.57 9.46
C LYS A 179 13.19 -10.01 9.95
N ASN A 180 13.52 -10.92 9.04
CA ASN A 180 13.71 -12.35 9.35
C ASN A 180 15.17 -12.72 9.64
N GLY A 181 16.08 -11.74 9.70
CA GLY A 181 17.51 -11.97 9.98
C GLY A 181 18.27 -12.69 8.86
N ILE A 182 17.70 -12.77 7.66
CA ILE A 182 18.34 -13.36 6.49
C ILE A 182 19.07 -12.22 5.76
N GLY A 183 20.37 -12.37 5.47
CA GLY A 183 21.13 -11.37 4.70
C GLY A 183 21.86 -10.29 5.49
N LYS A 184 22.08 -10.47 6.80
CA LYS A 184 23.21 -9.79 7.47
C LYS A 184 24.50 -10.46 6.99
N ALA A 185 25.03 -10.00 5.86
CA ALA A 185 26.41 -10.25 5.46
C ALA A 185 27.33 -9.29 6.20
#